data_AF-A0A7D6HSD6-F1
#
_entry.id   AF-A0A7D6HSD6-F1
#
_cell.length_a   1.000
_cell.length_b   1.000
_cell.length_c   1.000
_cell.angle_alpha   90.00
_cell.angle_beta   90.00
_cell.angle_gamma   90.00
#
_symmetry.space_group_name_H-M   'P 1'
#
loop_
_entity.id
_entity.type
_entity.pdbx_description
1 polymer ?
#
loop_
_entity_poly.entity_id
_entity_poly.type
_entity_poly.pdbx_seq_one_letter_code
_entity_poly.pdbx_strand_id
1 'polypeptide(L)'
;MSKQRSRRLRKKLHIDEFQEVGFSVNWSFPAKTPVDKIDSMVDTFIVELIQPNGLAMDASGYLDWKGLICMEKTGKCTEEHRKLVDEWGFVE
;
A
#
# COMPACT_ATOMS: atom_id res chain seq x y z
N MET A 1 -29.02 -0.83 -10.81
CA MET A 1 -28.94 0.39 -11.64
C MET A 1 -27.81 1.27 -11.13
N SER A 2 -26.78 1.51 -11.94
CA SER A 2 -25.79 2.54 -11.62
C SER A 2 -26.47 3.90 -11.73
N LYS A 3 -26.63 4.61 -10.60
CA LYS A 3 -27.09 6.00 -10.63
C LYS A 3 -25.96 6.81 -11.26
N GLN A 4 -26.12 7.28 -12.50
CA GLN A 4 -25.18 8.24 -13.07
C GLN A 4 -25.20 9.52 -12.20
N ARG A 5 -24.04 9.85 -11.62
CA ARG A 5 -23.87 10.99 -10.71
C ARG A 5 -23.02 12.04 -11.40
N SER A 6 -23.42 13.31 -11.29
CA SER A 6 -22.61 14.43 -11.79
C SER A 6 -21.24 14.46 -11.10
N ARG A 7 -20.21 15.04 -11.73
CA ARG A 7 -18.86 15.16 -11.14
C ARG A 7 -18.88 15.82 -9.76
N ARG A 8 -19.72 16.85 -9.56
CA ARG A 8 -19.90 17.52 -8.26
C ARG A 8 -20.47 16.57 -7.20
N LEU A 9 -21.45 15.73 -7.57
CA LEU A 9 -22.01 14.72 -6.65
C LEU A 9 -21.02 13.61 -6.34
N ARG A 10 -20.22 13.17 -7.34
CA ARG A 10 -19.15 12.19 -7.13
C ARG A 10 -18.09 12.68 -6.16
N LYS A 11 -17.68 13.94 -6.30
CA LYS A 11 -16.79 14.61 -5.33
C LYS A 11 -17.41 14.68 -3.95
N LYS A 12 -18.66 15.14 -3.84
CA LYS A 12 -19.36 15.29 -2.55
C LYS A 12 -19.49 13.96 -1.79
N LEU A 13 -19.67 12.86 -2.52
CA LEU A 13 -19.86 11.52 -1.95
C LEU A 13 -18.56 10.71 -1.84
N HIS A 14 -17.42 11.23 -2.29
CA HIS A 14 -16.12 10.53 -2.32
C HIS A 14 -16.17 9.17 -3.02
N ILE A 15 -16.68 9.17 -4.25
CA ILE A 15 -16.85 7.97 -5.08
C ILE A 15 -16.08 8.12 -6.41
N ASP A 16 -15.89 7.01 -7.11
CA ASP A 16 -15.18 6.93 -8.39
C ASP A 16 -13.75 7.51 -8.32
N GLU A 17 -13.49 8.65 -8.97
CA GLU A 17 -12.19 9.33 -9.00
C GLU A 17 -11.83 10.06 -7.70
N PHE A 18 -12.77 10.14 -6.75
CA PHE A 18 -12.57 10.79 -5.45
C PHE A 18 -12.47 9.79 -4.29
N GLN A 19 -12.32 8.49 -4.59
CA GLN A 19 -12.05 7.49 -3.57
C GLN A 19 -10.58 7.52 -3.15
N GLU A 20 -10.33 7.52 -1.85
CA GLU A 20 -9.01 7.37 -1.24
C GLU A 20 -8.95 6.04 -0.49
N VAL A 21 -8.91 4.95 -1.25
CA VAL A 21 -8.92 3.59 -0.70
C VAL A 21 -7.51 3.01 -0.77
N GLY A 22 -6.93 2.77 0.40
CA GLY A 22 -5.70 1.99 0.55
C GLY A 22 -5.97 0.50 0.75
N PHE A 23 -4.91 -0.24 1.10
CA PHE A 23 -5.00 -1.64 1.49
C PHE A 23 -4.00 -1.97 2.59
N SER A 24 -4.38 -2.90 3.46
CA SER A 24 -3.50 -3.39 4.52
C SER A 24 -2.56 -4.45 3.99
N VAL A 25 -1.33 -4.43 4.47
CA VAL A 25 -0.30 -5.43 4.23
C VAL A 25 0.17 -5.98 5.56
N ASN A 26 0.38 -7.29 5.63
CA ASN A 26 0.93 -7.94 6.79
C ASN A 26 1.90 -9.01 6.33
N TRP A 27 3.09 -9.04 6.90
CA TRP A 27 4.08 -10.07 6.66
C TRP A 27 4.88 -10.32 7.93
N SER A 28 5.60 -11.45 7.97
CA SER A 28 6.44 -11.80 9.10
C SER A 28 7.82 -12.24 8.62
N PHE A 29 8.83 -11.93 9.42
CA PHE A 29 10.20 -12.36 9.20
C PHE A 29 10.51 -13.60 10.05
N PRO A 30 11.42 -14.50 9.59
CA PRO A 30 11.91 -15.59 10.41
C PRO A 30 12.51 -15.10 11.73
N ALA A 31 12.31 -15.85 12.82
CA ALA A 31 12.68 -15.45 14.19
C ALA A 31 14.18 -15.18 14.42
N LYS A 32 15.06 -15.56 13.49
CA LYS A 32 16.51 -15.33 13.55
C LYS A 32 16.99 -14.25 12.57
N THR A 33 16.08 -13.47 12.02
CA THR A 33 16.42 -12.38 11.10
C THR A 33 17.01 -11.22 11.89
N PRO A 34 18.25 -10.78 11.59
CA PRO A 34 18.84 -9.62 12.25
C PRO A 34 18.13 -8.34 11.82
N VAL A 35 18.04 -7.37 12.72
CA VAL A 35 17.33 -6.10 12.53
C VAL A 35 17.84 -5.35 11.29
N ASP A 36 19.16 -5.30 11.09
CA ASP A 36 19.75 -4.61 9.95
C ASP A 36 19.25 -5.16 8.60
N LYS A 37 18.94 -6.46 8.51
CA LYS A 37 18.36 -7.06 7.30
C LYS A 37 16.89 -6.69 7.13
N ILE A 38 16.14 -6.60 8.24
CA ILE A 38 14.74 -6.16 8.23
C ILE A 38 14.68 -4.72 7.74
N ASP A 39 15.46 -3.84 8.35
CA ASP A 39 15.54 -2.41 7.98
C ASP A 39 15.96 -2.24 6.51
N SER A 40 17.03 -2.92 6.08
CA SER A 40 17.50 -2.84 4.69
C SER A 40 16.44 -3.32 3.69
N MET A 41 15.67 -4.35 4.03
CA MET A 41 14.65 -4.90 3.15
C MET A 41 13.41 -3.99 3.08
N VAL A 42 13.01 -3.39 4.20
CA VAL A 42 11.94 -2.39 4.24
C VAL A 42 12.35 -1.12 3.49
N ASP A 43 13.59 -0.66 3.65
CA ASP A 43 14.12 0.49 2.90
C ASP A 43 14.11 0.22 1.39
N THR A 44 14.55 -0.97 0.97
CA THR A 44 14.54 -1.38 -0.44
C THR A 44 13.12 -1.42 -0.98
N PHE A 45 12.18 -2.00 -0.22
CA PHE A 45 10.76 -2.02 -0.59
C PHE A 45 10.19 -0.60 -0.77
N ILE A 46 10.55 0.33 0.11
CA ILE A 46 10.08 1.71 0.01
C ILE A 46 10.65 2.40 -1.24
N VAL A 47 11.95 2.27 -1.49
CA VAL A 47 12.65 2.95 -2.59
C VAL A 47 12.31 2.36 -3.96
N GLU A 48 12.18 1.04 -4.06
CA GLU A 48 12.00 0.36 -5.34
C GLU A 48 10.52 0.16 -5.72
N LEU A 49 9.64 0.00 -4.74
CA LEU A 49 8.23 -0.31 -5.01
C LEU A 49 7.29 0.82 -4.59
N ILE A 50 7.40 1.34 -3.37
CA ILE A 50 6.41 2.32 -2.86
C ILE A 50 6.56 3.66 -3.57
N GLN A 51 7.74 4.28 -3.53
CA GLN A 51 7.97 5.61 -4.08
C GLN A 51 7.77 5.68 -5.61
N PRO A 52 8.31 4.75 -6.43
CA PRO A 52 8.19 4.86 -7.89
C PRO A 52 6.75 4.66 -8.38
N ASN A 53 5.94 3.93 -7.64
CA ASN A 53 4.52 3.72 -7.95
C ASN A 53 3.60 4.81 -7.37
N GLY A 54 4.16 5.86 -6.76
CA GLY A 54 3.39 6.97 -6.16
C GLY A 54 2.54 6.54 -4.97
N LEU A 55 2.98 5.50 -4.28
CA LEU A 55 2.35 4.97 -3.08
C LEU A 55 3.00 5.58 -1.84
N ALA A 56 2.26 5.57 -0.74
CA ALA A 56 2.74 5.87 0.60
C ALA A 56 2.42 4.67 1.49
N MET A 57 3.36 4.32 2.37
CA MET A 57 3.18 3.25 3.34
C MET A 57 3.37 3.80 4.75
N ASP A 58 2.42 3.49 5.62
CA ASP A 58 2.57 3.60 7.06
C ASP A 58 2.61 2.18 7.63
N ALA A 59 3.75 1.77 8.17
CA ALA A 59 3.95 0.43 8.68
C ALA A 59 4.76 0.44 9.96
N SER A 60 4.45 -0.51 10.84
CA SER A 60 5.21 -0.74 12.06
C SER A 60 5.30 -2.23 12.34
N GLY A 61 6.42 -2.64 12.94
CA GLY A 61 6.68 -4.03 13.23
C GLY A 61 8.10 -4.28 13.71
N TYR A 62 8.38 -5.54 14.01
CA TYR A 62 9.72 -6.04 14.25
C TYR A 62 9.91 -7.36 13.50
N LEU A 63 9.46 -8.47 14.06
CA LEU A 63 9.34 -9.73 13.30
C LEU A 63 8.01 -9.77 12.56
N ASP A 64 6.92 -9.33 13.19
CA ASP A 64 5.61 -9.21 12.55
C ASP A 64 5.39 -7.75 12.14
N TRP A 65 5.18 -7.53 10.86
CA TRP A 65 4.94 -6.21 10.29
C TRP A 65 3.49 -6.08 9.85
N LYS A 66 2.93 -4.93 10.17
CA LYS A 66 1.60 -4.52 9.71
C LYS A 66 1.69 -3.12 9.16
N GLY A 67 1.14 -2.92 7.98
CA GLY A 67 1.15 -1.64 7.31
C GLY A 67 -0.14 -1.36 6.56
N LEU A 68 -0.34 -0.09 6.29
CA LEU A 68 -1.35 0.42 5.39
C LEU A 68 -0.64 1.10 4.22
N ILE A 69 -1.00 0.71 3.01
CA ILE A 69 -0.53 1.34 1.78
C ILE A 69 -1.67 2.15 1.17
N CYS A 70 -1.41 3.42 0.90
CA CYS A 70 -2.31 4.34 0.20
C CYS A 70 -1.57 5.04 -0.95
N MET A 71 -2.29 5.82 -1.76
CA MET A 71 -1.65 6.71 -2.73
C MET A 71 -1.02 7.89 -1.98
N GLU A 72 0.17 8.33 -2.40
CA GLU A 72 0.81 9.53 -1.82
C GLU A 72 -0.03 10.80 -2.07
N LYS A 73 -0.75 10.83 -3.20
CA LYS A 73 -1.69 11.89 -3.58
C LYS A 73 -3.12 11.36 -3.54
N THR A 74 -4.12 12.26 -3.53
CA THR A 74 -5.54 11.88 -3.62
C THR A 74 -5.79 10.91 -4.78
N GLY A 75 -6.25 9.71 -4.44
CA GLY A 75 -6.52 8.63 -5.38
C GLY A 75 -6.70 7.30 -4.66
N LYS A 76 -7.08 6.28 -5.42
CA LYS A 76 -7.32 4.93 -4.89
C LYS A 76 -6.23 3.97 -5.35
N CYS A 77 -5.81 3.10 -4.45
CA CYS A 77 -5.00 1.96 -4.82
C CYS A 77 -5.82 1.02 -5.73
N THR A 78 -5.27 0.69 -6.89
CA THR A 78 -5.81 -0.27 -7.83
C THR A 78 -5.45 -1.70 -7.44
N GLU A 79 -6.02 -2.66 -8.16
CA GLU A 79 -5.67 -4.08 -8.01
C GLU A 79 -4.26 -4.39 -8.53
N GLU A 80 -3.75 -3.59 -9.47
CA GLU A 80 -2.37 -3.68 -9.96
C GLU A 80 -1.37 -3.36 -8.85
N HIS A 81 -1.63 -2.36 -8.01
CA HIS A 81 -0.77 -2.06 -6.86
C HIS A 81 -0.76 -3.20 -5.83
N ARG A 82 -1.87 -3.91 -5.65
CA ARG A 82 -1.90 -5.11 -4.78
C ARG A 82 -1.03 -6.21 -5.37
N LYS A 83 -1.17 -6.49 -6.66
CA LYS A 83 -0.36 -7.51 -7.34
C LYS A 83 1.14 -7.22 -7.27
N LEU A 84 1.55 -5.96 -7.44
CA LEU A 84 2.95 -5.57 -7.30
C LEU A 84 3.50 -5.88 -5.90
N VAL A 85 2.72 -5.57 -4.85
CA VAL A 85 3.12 -5.83 -3.47
C VAL A 85 3.11 -7.34 -3.16
N ASP A 86 2.15 -8.08 -3.70
CA ASP A 86 2.09 -9.54 -3.55
C ASP A 86 3.27 -10.23 -4.29
N GLU A 87 3.62 -9.75 -5.49
CA GLU A 87 4.74 -10.24 -6.30
C GLU A 87 6.10 -9.92 -5.68
N TRP A 88 6.21 -8.83 -4.92
CA TRP A 88 7.43 -8.49 -4.20
C TRP A 88 7.84 -9.60 -3.23
N GLY A 89 6.87 -10.25 -2.58
CA GLY A 89 7.09 -11.39 -1.70
C GLY A 89 8.06 -11.08 -0.56
N PHE A 90 7.54 -10.58 0.55
CA PHE A 90 8.32 -10.53 1.80
C PHE A 90 8.62 -11.96 2.23
N VAL A 91 9.85 -12.41 1.93
CA VAL A 91 10.39 -13.78 2.03
C VAL A 91 9.79 -14.62 3.18
N GLU A 92 9.35 -15.84 2.85
CA GLU A 92 8.94 -16.93 3.77
C GLU A 92 10.06 -17.36 4.75
#